data_AF-A0A264YAT0-F1
#
_entry.id   AF-A0A264YAT0-F1
#
_cell.length_a   1.000
_cell.length_b   1.000
_cell.length_c   1.000
_cell.angle_alpha   90.00
_cell.angle_beta   90.00
_cell.angle_gamma   90.00
#
_symmetry.space_group_name_H-M   'P 1'
#
loop_
_entity.id
_entity.type
_entity.pdbx_description
1 polymer ?
#
loop_
_entity_poly.entity_id
_entity_poly.type
_entity_poly.pdbx_seq_one_letter_code
_entity_poly.pdbx_strand_id
1 'polypeptide(L)'
;MNLIRTYDTNEDVLVVRKSDYQNNNIGDEYFIVPKDEWFCEDDGLKSFHLFLTKFYGNRVSLFLTSEGNPVIFRELPLSRRRDYIEI
;
A
#
# COMPACT_ATOMS: atom_id res chain seq x y z
N MET A 1 14.52 -14.74 1.96
CA MET A 1 15.18 -14.31 0.71
C MET A 1 14.55 -12.98 0.31
N ASN A 2 15.33 -11.91 0.24
CA ASN A 2 14.82 -10.60 -0.19
C ASN A 2 14.89 -10.55 -1.72
N LEU A 3 13.75 -10.72 -2.40
CA LEU A 3 13.66 -10.32 -3.79
C LEU A 3 13.57 -8.79 -3.81
N ILE A 4 14.49 -8.15 -4.52
CA ILE A 4 14.55 -6.70 -4.65
C ILE A 4 13.51 -6.30 -5.71
N ARG A 5 12.24 -6.20 -5.34
CA ARG A 5 11.33 -5.30 -6.04
C ARG A 5 11.31 -4.02 -5.21
N THR A 6 12.17 -3.08 -5.61
CA THR A 6 12.09 -1.71 -5.09
C THR A 6 10.75 -1.14 -5.54
N TYR A 7 10.11 -0.35 -4.67
CA TYR A 7 8.91 0.42 -5.00
C TYR A 7 9.04 1.06 -6.40
N ASP A 8 8.11 0.72 -7.30
CA ASP A 8 8.05 1.32 -8.63
C ASP A 8 6.92 2.33 -8.66
N THR A 9 7.27 3.62 -8.60
CA THR A 9 6.32 4.74 -8.73
C THR A 9 5.46 4.69 -9.99
N ASN A 10 5.84 3.92 -11.01
CA ASN A 10 5.04 3.76 -12.23
C ASN A 10 3.88 2.78 -12.03
N GLU A 11 4.04 1.76 -11.19
CA GLU A 11 3.08 0.68 -10.97
C GLU A 11 2.37 0.77 -9.61
N ASP A 12 3.00 1.42 -8.61
CA ASP A 12 2.57 1.41 -7.22
C ASP A 12 2.20 2.82 -6.73
N VAL A 13 1.19 2.89 -5.86
CA VAL A 13 0.79 4.06 -5.07
C VAL A 13 1.19 3.85 -3.62
N LEU A 14 1.84 4.85 -3.05
CA LEU A 14 2.13 4.88 -1.63
C LEU A 14 0.97 5.54 -0.89
N VAL A 15 0.39 4.83 0.09
CA VAL A 15 -0.76 5.32 0.84
C VAL A 15 -0.58 5.18 2.34
N VAL A 16 -1.27 6.04 3.07
CA VAL A 16 -1.39 5.98 4.54
C VAL A 16 -2.85 6.20 4.92
N ARG A 17 -3.26 5.73 6.10
CA ARG A 17 -4.57 6.08 6.64
C ARG A 17 -4.65 7.58 6.86
N LYS A 18 -5.75 8.18 6.38
CA LYS A 18 -6.01 9.60 6.49
C LYS A 18 -6.02 10.07 7.96
N SER A 19 -6.60 9.26 8.85
CA SER A 19 -6.60 9.54 10.30
C SER A 19 -5.19 9.65 10.86
N ASP A 20 -4.31 8.74 10.46
CA ASP A 20 -2.97 8.62 11.04
C ASP A 20 -2.09 9.76 10.53
N TYR A 21 -2.25 10.13 9.25
CA TYR A 21 -1.64 11.32 8.67
C TYR A 21 -2.08 12.61 9.36
N GLN A 22 -3.39 12.81 9.53
CA GLN A 22 -3.94 14.02 10.13
C GLN A 22 -3.55 14.19 11.60
N ASN A 23 -3.35 13.09 12.32
CA ASN A 23 -2.93 13.10 13.72
C ASN A 23 -1.39 13.08 13.87
N ASN A 24 -0.63 13.19 12.78
CA ASN A 24 0.84 13.07 12.77
C ASN A 24 1.34 11.79 13.47
N ASN A 25 0.57 10.70 13.34
CA ASN A 25 0.80 9.40 13.95
C ASN A 25 1.04 8.32 12.88
N ILE A 26 1.80 8.68 11.84
CA ILE A 26 2.06 7.79 10.70
C ILE A 26 3.08 6.71 11.05
N GLY A 27 3.97 6.98 12.02
CA GLY A 27 5.08 6.08 12.34
C GLY A 27 5.80 5.59 11.08
N ASP A 28 5.99 4.27 10.98
CA ASP A 28 6.48 3.56 9.79
C ASP A 28 5.34 2.88 8.99
N GLU A 29 4.06 3.18 9.28
CA GLU A 29 2.88 2.48 8.73
C GLU A 29 2.41 3.07 7.40
N TYR A 30 3.28 3.00 6.40
CA TYR A 30 2.90 3.23 5.01
C TYR A 30 2.58 1.91 4.31
N PHE A 31 1.67 1.96 3.36
CA PHE A 31 1.24 0.82 2.57
C PHE A 31 1.46 1.11 1.08
N ILE A 32 1.78 0.07 0.32
CA ILE A 32 1.76 0.13 -1.14
C ILE A 32 0.44 -0.46 -1.63
N VAL A 33 -0.12 0.14 -2.69
CA VAL A 33 -1.27 -0.38 -3.44
C VAL A 33 -0.94 -0.30 -4.93
N PRO A 34 -1.18 -1.35 -5.73
CA PRO A 34 -1.03 -1.29 -7.19
C PRO A 34 -1.93 -0.21 -7.78
N LYS A 35 -1.43 0.56 -8.74
CA LYS A 35 -2.18 1.66 -9.37
C LYS A 35 -3.46 1.20 -10.05
N ASP A 36 -3.39 0.05 -10.69
CA ASP A 36 -4.50 -0.64 -11.34
C ASP A 36 -5.62 -1.00 -10.35
N GLU A 37 -5.28 -1.32 -9.09
CA GLU A 37 -6.26 -1.47 -8.02
C GLU A 37 -6.72 -0.11 -7.48
N TRP A 38 -5.77 0.80 -7.22
CA TRP A 38 -6.03 2.09 -6.58
C TRP A 38 -6.86 3.04 -7.43
N PHE A 39 -6.70 3.05 -8.75
CA PHE A 39 -7.47 3.88 -9.67
C PHE A 39 -8.68 3.14 -10.27
N CYS A 40 -8.93 1.91 -9.85
CA CYS A 40 -10.06 1.15 -10.33
C CYS A 40 -11.40 1.82 -9.96
N GLU A 41 -12.38 1.74 -10.85
CA GLU A 41 -13.73 2.23 -10.58
C GLU A 41 -14.46 1.30 -9.60
N ASP A 42 -15.17 1.90 -8.64
CA ASP A 42 -15.96 1.16 -7.65
C ASP A 42 -17.32 0.78 -8.23
N ASP A 43 -17.41 -0.45 -8.75
CA ASP A 43 -18.65 -1.09 -9.18
C ASP A 43 -19.31 -1.93 -8.07
N GLY A 44 -18.81 -1.81 -6.83
CA GLY A 44 -19.35 -2.48 -5.64
C GLY A 44 -18.85 -3.91 -5.40
N LEU A 45 -18.08 -4.50 -6.31
CA LEU A 45 -17.54 -5.86 -6.17
C LEU A 45 -16.02 -5.92 -5.99
N LYS A 46 -15.34 -4.79 -6.19
CA LYS A 46 -13.88 -4.74 -6.22
C LYS A 46 -13.25 -4.36 -4.89
N SER A 47 -12.04 -4.86 -4.69
CA SER A 47 -11.18 -4.58 -3.54
C SER A 47 -9.82 -4.05 -4.00
N PHE A 48 -9.08 -3.50 -3.05
CA PHE A 48 -7.66 -3.17 -3.18
C PHE A 48 -6.89 -3.76 -1.99
N HIS A 49 -5.63 -4.06 -2.22
CA HIS A 49 -4.74 -4.67 -1.25
C HIS A 49 -3.77 -3.63 -0.68
N LEU A 50 -3.72 -3.57 0.64
CA LEU A 50 -2.67 -2.86 1.36
C LEU A 50 -1.51 -3.82 1.57
N PHE A 51 -0.41 -3.56 0.87
CA PHE A 51 0.82 -4.34 1.03
C PHE A 51 1.69 -3.76 2.14
N LEU A 52 2.24 -4.64 2.98
CA LEU A 52 3.10 -4.24 4.08
C LEU A 52 4.43 -3.71 3.54
N THR A 53 4.86 -2.54 4.01
CA THR A 53 6.10 -1.90 3.55
C THR A 53 7.06 -1.58 4.69
N LYS A 54 8.33 -1.36 4.33
CA LYS A 54 9.37 -0.87 5.22
C LYS A 54 10.09 0.31 4.60
N PHE A 55 10.31 1.34 5.41
CA PHE A 55 11.02 2.55 5.01
C PHE A 55 12.50 2.47 5.39
N TYR A 56 13.36 2.88 4.47
CA TYR A 56 14.79 3.04 4.66
C TYR A 56 15.25 4.36 4.03
N GLY A 57 15.31 5.42 4.84
CA GLY A 57 15.59 6.77 4.36
C GLY A 57 14.49 7.25 3.41
N ASN A 58 14.83 7.46 2.14
CA ASN A 58 13.88 7.84 1.08
C ASN A 58 13.40 6.65 0.23
N ARG A 59 13.68 5.40 0.65
CA ARG A 59 13.30 4.19 -0.09
C ARG A 59 12.21 3.44 0.63
N VAL A 60 11.29 2.89 -0.15
CA VAL A 60 10.21 2.00 0.30
C VAL A 60 10.46 0.60 -0.25
N SER A 61 10.34 -0.40 0.62
CA SER A 61 10.49 -1.82 0.28
C SER A 61 9.24 -2.60 0.68
N LEU A 62 8.80 -3.54 -0.14
CA LEU A 62 7.72 -4.48 0.19
C LEU A 62 8.25 -5.64 1.05
N PHE A 63 7.46 -6.08 2.01
CA PHE A 63 7.70 -7.37 2.67
C PHE A 63 7.23 -8.51 1.77
N LEU A 64 8.02 -9.57 1.68
CA LEU A 64 7.71 -10.75 0.89
C LEU A 64 7.52 -12.00 1.77
N THR A 65 6.67 -12.92 1.32
CA THR A 65 6.54 -14.27 1.89
C THR A 65 7.79 -15.10 1.58
N SER A 66 7.90 -16.29 2.17
CA SER A 66 8.96 -17.25 1.85
C SER A 66 9.01 -17.66 0.37
N GLU A 67 7.87 -17.53 -0.33
CA GLU A 67 7.71 -17.83 -1.75
C GLU A 67 8.02 -16.64 -2.67
N GLY A 68 8.32 -15.47 -2.09
CA GLY A 68 8.65 -14.26 -2.84
C GLY A 68 7.44 -13.40 -3.25
N ASN A 69 6.23 -13.74 -2.78
CA ASN A 69 5.03 -12.94 -3.04
C ASN A 69 4.92 -11.77 -2.06
N PRO A 70 4.41 -10.59 -2.44
CA PRO A 70 4.15 -9.49 -1.52
C PRO A 70 3.22 -9.89 -0.36
N VAL A 71 3.55 -9.46 0.85
CA VAL A 71 2.72 -9.68 2.04
C VAL A 71 1.55 -8.70 2.02
N ILE A 72 0.35 -9.24 1.85
CA ILE A 72 -0.91 -8.50 1.97
C ILE A 72 -1.16 -8.30 3.47
N PHE A 73 -1.15 -7.04 3.93
CA PHE A 73 -1.55 -6.69 5.28
C PHE A 73 -3.07 -6.73 5.42
N ARG A 74 -3.79 -6.23 4.41
CA ARG A 74 -5.26 -6.22 4.39
C ARG A 74 -5.80 -6.09 2.98
N GLU A 75 -6.90 -6.79 2.71
CA GLU A 75 -7.75 -6.55 1.55
C GLU A 75 -8.97 -5.72 1.97
N LEU A 76 -9.29 -4.67 1.21
CA LEU A 76 -10.37 -3.73 1.54
C LEU A 76 -11.25 -3.45 0.32
N PRO A 77 -12.56 -3.27 0.50
CA PRO A 77 -13.42 -2.83 -0.61
C PRO A 77 -13.04 -1.43 -1.08
N LEU A 78 -13.17 -1.15 -2.37
CA LEU A 78 -12.81 0.15 -2.98
C LEU A 78 -13.51 1.34 -2.32
N SER A 79 -14.71 1.17 -1.76
CA SER A 79 -15.43 2.20 -1.00
C SER A 79 -14.67 2.75 0.22
N ARG A 80 -13.70 1.98 0.74
CA ARG A 80 -12.83 2.40 1.85
C ARG A 80 -11.59 3.16 1.43
N ARG A 81 -11.35 3.35 0.12
CA ARG A 81 -10.24 4.15 -0.41
C ARG A 81 -10.21 5.57 0.17
N ARG A 82 -11.39 6.15 0.45
CA ARG A 82 -11.56 7.47 1.10
C ARG A 82 -10.95 7.58 2.51
N ASP A 83 -10.71 6.45 3.17
CA ASP A 83 -10.09 6.38 4.50
C ASP A 83 -8.55 6.52 4.41
N TYR A 84 -8.00 6.55 3.19
CA TYR A 84 -6.57 6.61 2.90
C TYR A 84 -6.23 7.84 2.03
N ILE A 85 -4.97 8.24 2.04
CA ILE A 85 -4.43 9.29 1.18
C ILE A 85 -3.15 8.80 0.51
N GLU A 86 -2.93 9.27 -0.72
CA GLU A 86 -1.68 9.11 -1.46
C GLU A 86 -0.65 10.13 -0.95
N ILE A 87 0.60 9.70 -0.78
CA ILE A 87 1.73 10.48 -0.24
C ILE A 87 2.79 10.70 -1.30
#